data_AF-A0A2H9TK26-F1
#
_entry.id   AF-A0A2H9TK26-F1
#
_cell.length_a   1.000
_cell.length_b   1.000
_cell.length_c   1.000
_cell.angle_alpha   90.00
_cell.angle_beta   90.00
_cell.angle_gamma   90.00
#
_symmetry.space_group_name_H-M   'P 1'
#
loop_
_entity.id
_entity.type
_entity.pdbx_description
1 polymer ?
#
loop_
_entity_poly.entity_id
_entity_poly.type
_entity_poly.pdbx_seq_one_letter_code
_entity_poly.pdbx_strand_id
1 'polypeptide(L)'
;MVTKDRLSALAGQVKRNDEEYAPDGKFVGGRNSDERVPQRHGSNVAGIETTATFDHESDEFVIHTPSLTATKWWIGGAAESATHSTVFANLVVDGKRYGVKPFVVQVRDPETFALLPGGRNAIDNGWIQFTDVRIPRTNMLMRYTKVTRKGLVSEPPMAQLAYGALIFGRVSIVRESAECAKKAVTIAIRYGCVRRQFGGHGGLETKIIDYQTHQQRLIPLLAQTFAISFTAMEVGRIYENIMTLLEQTKPGDPDMMKTIDALKETHATSAGLKALCTWKTLEMIEQCRQTLGGLGYSSYAGLASLFQDFAVQCTWEGDNTVLTLQTGRYLINCVRDRAKGKKLPSGVGYLNHIPGILTKTCSYSDLSDLSAITEAFDVTTANFAVNAAKAYKDLLSKGLSEDDAQLQCGVQKSAAAKIHCLGYLFHRFRDASNKAPNGLKAVLEDLCKMYGLSTIKENAGAFLQYGYFKPSQMSDLDNKILELFAKIRPQLVALTDSLGLTDYAVNSPLGSSDGDVYRRMFERVTHCNPYKQHPYFEDVIKPVLLRTDTVVEKINMNE
;
A
#
# COMPACT_ATOMS: atom_id res chain seq x y z
N MET A 1 3.96 -2.12 16.64
CA MET A 1 3.02 -2.96 17.41
C MET A 1 2.28 -3.84 16.40
N VAL A 2 2.93 -4.92 15.96
CA VAL A 2 2.38 -5.85 14.97
C VAL A 2 1.30 -6.66 15.68
N THR A 3 0.03 -6.37 15.38
CA THR A 3 -1.09 -6.99 16.09
C THR A 3 -1.19 -8.48 15.75
N LYS A 4 -1.61 -9.25 16.77
CA LYS A 4 -1.91 -10.68 16.83
C LYS A 4 -2.70 -11.25 15.63
N ASP A 5 -3.36 -10.37 14.86
CA ASP A 5 -4.22 -10.71 13.74
C ASP A 5 -3.46 -11.24 12.52
N ARG A 6 -2.20 -10.80 12.26
CA ARG A 6 -1.39 -11.33 11.14
C ARG A 6 -0.97 -12.79 11.36
N LEU A 7 -0.84 -13.23 12.62
CA LEU A 7 -0.58 -14.63 12.95
C LEU A 7 -1.85 -15.48 12.87
N SER A 8 -3.05 -14.93 13.12
CA SER A 8 -4.30 -15.71 13.10
C SER A 8 -4.65 -16.29 11.72
N ALA A 9 -4.28 -15.60 10.63
CA ALA A 9 -4.48 -16.08 9.27
C ALA A 9 -3.54 -17.25 8.88
N LEU A 10 -2.43 -17.43 9.61
CA LEU A 10 -1.50 -18.57 9.47
C LEU A 10 -1.73 -19.64 10.56
N ALA A 11 -2.23 -19.25 11.73
CA ALA A 11 -2.42 -20.12 12.91
C ALA A 11 -3.67 -21.01 12.82
N GLY A 12 -4.55 -20.80 11.85
CA GLY A 12 -5.66 -21.72 11.56
C GLY A 12 -5.23 -23.13 11.10
N GLN A 13 -3.92 -23.39 10.97
CA GLN A 13 -3.38 -24.62 10.40
C GLN A 13 -2.54 -25.48 11.36
N VAL A 14 -2.28 -25.04 12.60
CA VAL A 14 -1.37 -25.77 13.50
C VAL A 14 -1.97 -25.88 14.90
N LYS A 15 -2.67 -26.98 15.15
CA LYS A 15 -2.98 -27.46 16.51
C LYS A 15 -2.63 -28.94 16.57
N ARG A 16 -1.40 -29.23 17.01
CA ARG A 16 -0.98 -30.40 17.80
C ARG A 16 0.55 -30.44 17.81
N ASN A 17 1.11 -30.64 19.00
CA ASN A 17 2.52 -30.94 19.32
C ASN A 17 3.36 -29.73 19.71
N ASP A 18 3.28 -29.31 20.98
CA ASP A 18 4.26 -28.43 21.63
C ASP A 18 4.33 -28.85 23.11
N GLU A 19 5.24 -29.74 23.48
CA GLU A 19 5.73 -29.92 24.85
C GLU A 19 7.21 -30.36 24.77
N GLU A 20 8.03 -29.88 25.72
CA GLU A 20 9.48 -30.18 25.94
C GLU A 20 10.45 -29.32 25.09
N TYR A 21 11.57 -28.73 25.54
CA TYR A 21 12.19 -28.34 26.83
C TYR A 21 13.25 -27.23 26.52
N ALA A 22 13.78 -26.55 27.54
CA ALA A 22 14.96 -25.65 27.51
C ALA A 22 16.07 -26.26 28.43
N PRO A 23 17.26 -25.65 28.75
CA PRO A 23 17.86 -24.35 28.41
C PRO A 23 19.42 -24.33 28.20
N ASP A 24 19.98 -23.10 28.08
CA ASP A 24 21.35 -22.62 28.45
C ASP A 24 22.53 -22.55 27.43
N GLY A 25 22.88 -21.31 27.01
CA GLY A 25 24.21 -20.75 27.32
C GLY A 25 25.22 -20.35 26.20
N LYS A 26 25.23 -19.04 25.87
CA LYS A 26 26.36 -18.15 25.50
C LYS A 26 26.87 -18.05 24.03
N PHE A 27 26.88 -16.79 23.57
CA PHE A 27 27.27 -16.24 22.26
C PHE A 27 28.76 -15.82 22.14
N VAL A 28 29.13 -15.48 20.89
CA VAL A 28 30.13 -14.49 20.34
C VAL A 28 31.21 -15.18 19.45
N GLY A 29 31.55 -14.78 18.21
CA GLY A 29 31.16 -13.71 17.29
C GLY A 29 32.17 -13.54 16.11
N GLY A 30 31.70 -13.03 14.95
CA GLY A 30 32.44 -12.32 13.85
C GLY A 30 33.39 -13.13 12.94
N ARG A 31 33.59 -12.87 11.62
CA ARG A 31 33.15 -11.90 10.58
C ARG A 31 33.31 -12.62 9.22
N ASN A 32 32.60 -12.21 8.17
CA ASN A 32 33.02 -12.47 6.78
C ASN A 32 32.79 -11.27 5.86
N SER A 33 33.62 -11.26 4.84
CA SER A 33 33.92 -10.26 3.81
C SER A 33 32.79 -9.95 2.82
N ASP A 34 32.93 -8.75 2.27
CA ASP A 34 32.40 -8.17 1.03
C ASP A 34 31.73 -9.13 0.01
N GLU A 35 30.44 -8.91 -0.24
CA GLU A 35 29.74 -8.99 -1.54
C GLU A 35 28.23 -8.73 -1.32
N ARG A 36 27.78 -7.49 -1.55
CA ARG A 36 26.35 -7.13 -1.51
C ARG A 36 25.69 -7.49 -2.85
N VAL A 37 25.35 -8.75 -3.06
CA VAL A 37 24.56 -9.16 -4.24
C VAL A 37 23.09 -9.30 -3.84
N PRO A 38 22.19 -8.41 -4.31
CA PRO A 38 20.77 -8.48 -3.96
C PRO A 38 20.04 -9.65 -4.64
N GLN A 39 18.91 -10.05 -4.06
CA GLN A 39 17.98 -11.04 -4.62
C GLN A 39 17.49 -10.62 -6.02
N ARG A 40 17.51 -11.55 -6.97
CA ARG A 40 17.16 -11.26 -8.38
C ARG A 40 15.66 -11.17 -8.64
N HIS A 41 14.84 -11.85 -7.84
CA HIS A 41 13.40 -12.04 -8.11
C HIS A 41 12.53 -11.52 -6.96
N GLY A 42 12.02 -10.29 -7.10
CA GLY A 42 10.91 -9.74 -6.30
C GLY A 42 9.57 -9.85 -7.03
N SER A 43 9.33 -8.97 -8.00
CA SER A 43 8.06 -8.93 -8.75
C SER A 43 7.82 -10.15 -9.63
N ASN A 44 8.86 -10.71 -10.28
CA ASN A 44 8.74 -11.92 -11.10
C ASN A 44 8.89 -13.19 -10.25
N VAL A 45 7.85 -13.51 -9.47
CA VAL A 45 7.80 -14.70 -8.59
C VAL A 45 8.00 -16.00 -9.38
N ALA A 46 7.52 -16.09 -10.63
CA ALA A 46 7.69 -17.27 -11.47
C ALA A 46 9.17 -17.59 -11.76
N GLY A 47 10.04 -16.58 -11.71
CA GLY A 47 11.48 -16.72 -11.92
C GLY A 47 12.29 -17.16 -10.70
N ILE A 48 11.67 -17.42 -9.54
CA ILE A 48 12.40 -17.82 -8.32
C ILE A 48 13.30 -19.03 -8.58
N GLU A 49 14.56 -18.92 -8.19
CA GLU A 49 15.59 -19.91 -8.48
C GLU A 49 15.67 -21.04 -7.44
N THR A 50 15.27 -20.80 -6.18
CA THR A 50 15.22 -21.82 -5.12
C THR A 50 14.40 -23.03 -5.57
N THR A 51 14.93 -24.24 -5.39
CA THR A 51 14.28 -25.49 -5.82
C THR A 51 13.76 -26.29 -4.64
N ALA A 52 12.71 -27.07 -4.87
CA ALA A 52 12.21 -28.12 -3.99
C ALA A 52 12.11 -29.40 -4.81
N THR A 53 13.15 -30.25 -4.73
CA THR A 53 13.26 -31.47 -5.53
C THR A 53 12.72 -32.65 -4.75
N PHE A 54 11.77 -33.39 -5.33
CA PHE A 54 11.17 -34.56 -4.71
C PHE A 54 12.15 -35.75 -4.75
N ASP A 55 12.40 -36.34 -3.59
CA ASP A 55 13.19 -37.55 -3.40
C ASP A 55 12.25 -38.72 -3.07
N HIS A 56 12.16 -39.66 -4.01
CA HIS A 56 11.24 -40.81 -3.89
C HIS A 56 11.66 -41.79 -2.79
N GLU A 57 12.97 -41.93 -2.54
CA GLU A 57 13.48 -42.94 -1.62
C GLU A 57 13.11 -42.60 -0.17
N SER A 58 13.23 -41.33 0.20
CA SER A 58 12.93 -40.85 1.55
C SER A 58 11.52 -40.27 1.74
N ASP A 59 10.72 -40.12 0.68
CA ASP A 59 9.42 -39.40 0.69
C ASP A 59 9.57 -37.95 1.21
N GLU A 60 10.60 -37.26 0.71
CA GLU A 60 10.98 -35.90 1.14
C GLU A 60 11.11 -34.92 -0.03
N PHE A 61 11.15 -33.63 0.29
CA PHE A 61 11.64 -32.59 -0.60
C PHE A 61 13.02 -32.10 -0.13
N VAL A 62 13.93 -31.92 -1.07
CA VAL A 62 15.22 -31.26 -0.87
C VAL A 62 15.10 -29.80 -1.29
N ILE A 63 15.15 -28.89 -0.32
CA ILE A 63 15.11 -27.44 -0.52
C ILE A 63 16.53 -26.92 -0.71
N HIS A 64 16.77 -26.25 -1.84
CA HIS A 64 18.11 -25.79 -2.20
C HIS A 64 18.11 -24.38 -2.80
N THR A 65 19.10 -23.59 -2.40
CA THR A 65 19.40 -22.25 -2.94
C THR A 65 20.61 -22.36 -3.88
N PRO A 66 20.40 -22.42 -5.21
CA PRO A 66 21.46 -22.77 -6.16
C PRO A 66 22.51 -21.68 -6.41
N SER A 67 22.23 -20.46 -5.98
CA SER A 67 23.05 -19.28 -6.29
C SER A 67 22.87 -18.21 -5.20
N LEU A 68 23.82 -17.29 -5.09
CA LEU A 68 23.69 -16.15 -4.19
C LEU A 68 22.45 -15.29 -4.53
N THR A 69 22.12 -15.16 -5.82
CA THR A 69 20.92 -14.44 -6.30
C THR A 69 19.60 -15.11 -5.94
N ALA A 70 19.63 -16.41 -5.59
CA ALA A 70 18.49 -17.19 -5.13
C ALA A 70 18.24 -17.08 -3.61
N THR A 71 19.13 -16.41 -2.87
CA THR A 71 18.98 -16.15 -1.43
C THR A 71 17.64 -15.46 -1.18
N LYS A 72 16.86 -15.98 -0.22
CA LYS A 72 15.62 -15.31 0.21
C LYS A 72 16.01 -14.03 0.92
N TRP A 73 15.33 -12.92 0.63
CA TRP A 73 15.67 -11.60 1.16
C TRP A 73 14.42 -10.87 1.62
N TRP A 74 14.56 -9.94 2.57
CA TRP A 74 13.44 -9.20 3.19
C TRP A 74 12.39 -10.08 3.88
N ILE A 75 12.83 -11.17 4.51
CA ILE A 75 11.92 -12.09 5.19
C ILE A 75 11.74 -11.62 6.64
N GLY A 76 10.65 -10.90 6.91
CA GLY A 76 10.31 -10.44 8.27
C GLY A 76 10.27 -11.60 9.27
N GLY A 77 10.81 -11.40 10.47
CA GLY A 77 10.99 -12.43 11.49
C GLY A 77 12.17 -13.38 11.26
N ALA A 78 12.71 -13.50 10.05
CA ALA A 78 13.65 -14.57 9.73
C ALA A 78 15.01 -14.46 10.42
N ALA A 79 15.46 -13.27 10.81
CA ALA A 79 16.78 -13.19 11.43
C ALA A 79 16.79 -13.47 12.93
N GLU A 80 15.76 -13.09 13.68
CA GLU A 80 15.84 -13.13 15.15
C GLU A 80 14.57 -13.65 15.81
N SER A 81 13.56 -14.13 15.06
CA SER A 81 12.27 -14.52 15.67
C SER A 81 11.65 -15.81 15.13
N ALA A 82 11.78 -16.13 13.85
CA ALA A 82 11.08 -17.25 13.24
C ALA A 82 11.77 -18.60 13.51
N THR A 83 11.02 -19.58 14.00
CA THR A 83 11.46 -21.00 14.05
C THR A 83 11.13 -21.74 12.76
N HIS A 84 10.09 -21.32 12.05
CA HIS A 84 9.61 -21.89 10.80
C HIS A 84 9.39 -20.80 9.75
N SER A 85 9.50 -21.17 8.48
CA SER A 85 9.23 -20.29 7.34
C SER A 85 8.43 -21.02 6.25
N THR A 86 7.47 -20.31 5.64
CA THR A 86 6.84 -20.78 4.40
C THR A 86 7.69 -20.35 3.22
N VAL A 87 8.43 -21.31 2.66
CA VAL A 87 9.38 -21.11 1.57
C VAL A 87 8.71 -21.36 0.23
N PHE A 88 8.72 -20.36 -0.65
CA PHE A 88 8.31 -20.52 -2.04
C PHE A 88 9.50 -21.00 -2.89
N ALA A 89 9.38 -22.18 -3.49
CA ALA A 89 10.43 -22.80 -4.30
C ALA A 89 9.84 -23.47 -5.55
N ASN A 90 10.64 -23.58 -6.61
CA ASN A 90 10.27 -24.30 -7.83
C ASN A 90 10.18 -25.81 -7.53
N LEU A 91 8.98 -26.38 -7.62
CA LEU A 91 8.75 -27.81 -7.44
C LEU A 91 9.39 -28.58 -8.61
N VAL A 92 10.26 -29.53 -8.28
CA VAL A 92 10.91 -30.41 -9.26
C VAL A 92 10.57 -31.86 -8.92
N VAL A 93 9.99 -32.60 -9.86
CA VAL A 93 9.70 -34.03 -9.73
C VAL A 93 10.17 -34.72 -11.01
N ASP A 94 11.01 -35.76 -10.88
CA ASP A 94 11.58 -36.51 -12.00
C ASP A 94 12.22 -35.59 -13.07
N GLY A 95 12.97 -34.58 -12.61
CA GLY A 95 13.64 -33.60 -13.47
C GLY A 95 12.71 -32.55 -14.09
N LYS A 96 11.38 -32.69 -13.95
CA LYS A 96 10.40 -31.73 -14.49
C LYS A 96 10.05 -30.66 -13.46
N ARG A 97 10.08 -29.40 -13.90
CA ARG A 97 9.64 -28.24 -13.11
C ARG A 97 8.12 -28.06 -13.21
N TYR A 98 7.46 -27.95 -12.06
CA TYR A 98 6.01 -27.72 -11.91
C TYR A 98 5.71 -26.30 -11.37
N GLY A 99 6.66 -25.38 -11.52
CA GLY A 99 6.54 -23.99 -11.08
C GLY A 99 6.65 -23.82 -9.57
N VAL A 100 6.49 -22.58 -9.10
CA VAL A 100 6.68 -22.20 -7.70
C VAL A 100 5.53 -22.71 -6.83
N LYS A 101 5.87 -23.32 -5.69
CA LYS A 101 4.93 -23.85 -4.68
C LYS A 101 5.43 -23.52 -3.26
N PRO A 102 4.52 -23.44 -2.26
CA PRO A 102 4.88 -23.16 -0.87
C PRO A 102 5.18 -24.45 -0.07
N PHE A 103 6.23 -24.38 0.76
CA PHE A 103 6.72 -25.46 1.62
C PHE A 103 6.98 -24.92 3.03
N VAL A 104 6.58 -25.65 4.07
CA VAL A 104 6.92 -25.31 5.45
C VAL A 104 8.29 -25.88 5.80
N VAL A 105 9.23 -24.99 6.13
CA VAL A 105 10.61 -25.35 6.47
C VAL A 105 10.92 -24.84 7.87
N GLN A 106 11.38 -25.74 8.75
CA GLN A 106 11.93 -25.36 10.04
C GLN A 106 13.32 -24.77 9.83
N VAL A 107 13.55 -23.55 10.33
CA VAL A 107 14.81 -22.80 10.16
C VAL A 107 15.60 -22.66 11.46
N ARG A 108 14.93 -22.81 12.60
CA ARG A 108 15.57 -22.90 13.93
C ARG A 108 14.98 -24.04 14.72
N ASP A 109 15.80 -24.59 15.58
CA ASP A 109 15.37 -25.47 16.64
C ASP A 109 14.50 -24.67 17.65
N PRO A 110 13.26 -25.11 17.97
CA PRO A 110 12.36 -24.37 18.85
C PRO A 110 12.82 -24.30 20.31
N GLU A 111 13.62 -25.27 20.76
CA GLU A 111 14.10 -25.38 22.14
C GLU A 111 15.29 -24.47 22.40
N THR A 112 16.27 -24.51 21.49
CA THR A 112 17.56 -23.84 21.62
C THR A 112 17.63 -22.53 20.84
N PHE A 113 16.69 -22.32 19.92
CA PHE A 113 16.71 -21.24 18.92
C PHE A 113 17.94 -21.26 18.01
N ALA A 114 18.75 -22.33 18.07
CA ALA A 114 19.89 -22.51 17.20
C ALA A 114 19.42 -22.64 15.76
N LEU A 115 20.18 -22.05 14.86
CA LEU A 115 19.95 -22.23 13.43
C LEU A 115 20.15 -23.70 13.09
N LEU A 116 19.11 -24.31 12.49
CA LEU A 116 19.32 -25.55 11.76
C LEU A 116 20.27 -25.26 10.58
N PRO A 117 21.03 -26.24 10.08
CA PRO A 117 22.03 -26.00 9.01
C PRO A 117 21.46 -25.17 7.84
N GLY A 118 21.94 -23.92 7.66
CA GLY A 118 21.63 -23.06 6.50
C GLY A 118 21.22 -21.60 6.75
N GLY A 119 20.75 -21.19 7.94
CA GLY A 119 20.30 -19.79 8.15
C GLY A 119 21.39 -18.83 8.70
N ARG A 120 21.20 -17.50 8.55
CA ARG A 120 22.04 -16.42 9.17
C ARG A 120 21.20 -15.14 9.41
N ASN A 121 21.69 -14.20 10.25
CA ASN A 121 20.90 -13.11 10.85
C ASN A 121 21.22 -11.67 10.36
N ALA A 122 20.22 -10.75 10.38
CA ALA A 122 20.27 -9.30 10.69
C ALA A 122 18.84 -8.67 10.85
N ILE A 123 18.66 -7.58 11.64
CA ILE A 123 17.43 -6.82 12.00
C ILE A 123 16.14 -7.29 11.30
N ASP A 124 15.15 -7.81 12.05
CA ASP A 124 14.53 -9.13 11.79
C ASP A 124 13.96 -9.46 10.39
N ASN A 125 13.93 -8.53 9.45
CA ASN A 125 14.03 -8.84 8.02
C ASN A 125 15.34 -9.57 7.71
N GLY A 126 15.29 -10.89 7.78
CA GLY A 126 16.43 -11.76 7.51
C GLY A 126 16.59 -12.11 6.04
N TRP A 127 17.71 -12.78 5.79
CA TRP A 127 17.98 -13.50 4.56
C TRP A 127 18.14 -14.99 4.87
N ILE A 128 17.79 -15.86 3.92
CA ILE A 128 17.83 -17.32 4.14
C ILE A 128 18.44 -18.02 2.93
N GLN A 129 19.41 -18.90 3.19
CA GLN A 129 19.95 -19.84 2.24
C GLN A 129 19.60 -21.26 2.68
N PHE A 130 19.32 -22.14 1.72
CA PHE A 130 19.05 -23.54 1.98
C PHE A 130 20.11 -24.35 1.26
N THR A 131 20.83 -25.20 2.00
CA THR A 131 21.81 -26.12 1.43
C THR A 131 21.31 -27.53 1.67
N ASP A 132 20.62 -28.07 0.67
CA ASP A 132 20.07 -29.43 0.65
C ASP A 132 19.23 -29.78 1.89
N VAL A 133 18.40 -28.82 2.33
CA VAL A 133 17.55 -28.98 3.52
C VAL A 133 16.42 -29.95 3.19
N ARG A 134 16.38 -31.08 3.91
CA ARG A 134 15.36 -32.12 3.73
C ARG A 134 14.14 -31.83 4.59
N ILE A 135 12.96 -31.90 3.99
CA ILE A 135 11.67 -31.79 4.67
C ILE A 135 10.74 -32.93 4.24
N PRO A 136 9.86 -33.44 5.11
CA PRO A 136 8.87 -34.44 4.73
C PRO A 136 7.99 -33.96 3.57
N ARG A 137 7.55 -34.87 2.69
CA ARG A 137 6.63 -34.53 1.59
C ARG A 137 5.38 -33.78 2.07
N THR A 138 4.88 -34.11 3.26
CA THR A 138 3.70 -33.47 3.87
C THR A 138 3.89 -32.01 4.23
N ASN A 139 5.11 -31.48 4.24
CA ASN A 139 5.39 -30.06 4.47
C ASN A 139 5.08 -29.16 3.26
N MET A 140 4.81 -29.73 2.08
CA MET A 140 4.24 -29.00 0.96
C MET A 140 2.76 -28.70 1.22
N LEU A 141 2.32 -27.45 1.00
CA LEU A 141 0.90 -27.11 1.17
C LEU A 141 0.06 -27.60 -0.03
N MET A 142 -0.47 -28.82 0.08
CA MET A 142 -1.08 -29.56 -1.05
C MET A 142 -2.58 -29.32 -1.28
N ARG A 143 -3.13 -28.15 -0.90
CA ARG A 143 -4.57 -27.87 -1.14
C ARG A 143 -4.90 -27.86 -2.64
N TYR A 144 -4.01 -27.29 -3.45
CA TYR A 144 -4.19 -27.14 -4.90
C TYR A 144 -3.30 -28.11 -5.67
N THR A 145 -1.99 -27.94 -5.65
CA THR A 145 -1.09 -28.91 -6.28
C THR A 145 -0.77 -30.03 -5.31
N LYS A 146 -0.99 -31.28 -5.70
CA LYS A 146 -0.66 -32.46 -4.89
C LYS A 146 0.49 -33.22 -5.51
N VAL A 147 1.35 -33.76 -4.66
CA VAL A 147 2.40 -34.71 -5.04
C VAL A 147 2.16 -35.97 -4.23
N THR A 148 1.89 -37.08 -4.93
CA THR A 148 1.76 -38.39 -4.29
C THR A 148 3.13 -38.96 -3.93
N ARG A 149 3.17 -39.97 -3.06
CA ARG A 149 4.41 -40.71 -2.74
C ARG A 149 5.08 -41.36 -3.96
N LYS A 150 4.32 -41.61 -5.04
CA LYS A 150 4.84 -42.13 -6.32
C LYS A 150 5.35 -41.03 -7.26
N GLY A 151 5.45 -39.77 -6.80
CA GLY A 151 5.84 -38.63 -7.63
C GLY A 151 4.76 -38.15 -8.62
N LEU A 152 3.55 -38.71 -8.60
CA LEU A 152 2.47 -38.21 -9.46
C LEU A 152 2.02 -36.82 -8.97
N VAL A 153 2.16 -35.82 -9.85
CA VAL A 153 1.72 -34.44 -9.60
C VAL A 153 0.34 -34.23 -10.21
N SER A 154 -0.61 -33.76 -9.39
CA SER A 154 -1.95 -33.37 -9.86
C SER A 154 -2.21 -31.90 -9.60
N GLU A 155 -2.61 -31.17 -10.64
CA GLU A 155 -3.03 -29.77 -10.57
C GLU A 155 -4.53 -29.69 -10.96
N PRO A 156 -5.45 -29.56 -9.98
CA PRO A 156 -6.85 -29.35 -10.27
C PRO A 156 -7.03 -28.04 -11.06
N PRO A 157 -8.11 -27.90 -11.84
CA PRO A 157 -8.37 -26.73 -12.70
C PRO A 157 -8.45 -25.37 -11.96
N MET A 158 -8.38 -25.36 -10.63
CA MET A 158 -8.57 -24.20 -9.77
C MET A 158 -7.28 -23.47 -9.37
N ALA A 159 -6.24 -23.47 -10.21
CA ALA A 159 -5.03 -22.68 -9.97
C ALA A 159 -5.31 -21.17 -9.74
N GLN A 160 -6.47 -20.68 -10.21
CA GLN A 160 -6.95 -19.31 -10.01
C GLN A 160 -7.32 -18.98 -8.54
N LEU A 161 -7.43 -19.97 -7.65
CA LEU A 161 -7.68 -19.73 -6.22
C LEU A 161 -6.49 -19.12 -5.47
N ALA A 162 -5.27 -19.23 -6.02
CA ALA A 162 -4.09 -18.57 -5.47
C ALA A 162 -4.22 -17.02 -5.44
N TYR A 163 -5.14 -16.45 -6.23
CA TYR A 163 -5.47 -15.03 -6.17
C TYR A 163 -6.02 -14.60 -4.80
N GLY A 164 -6.67 -15.49 -4.05
CA GLY A 164 -7.30 -15.15 -2.76
C GLY A 164 -6.31 -14.59 -1.74
N ALA A 165 -5.14 -15.22 -1.58
CA ALA A 165 -4.11 -14.74 -0.65
C ALA A 165 -3.54 -13.38 -1.06
N LEU A 166 -3.28 -13.17 -2.35
CA LEU A 166 -2.77 -11.90 -2.88
C LEU A 166 -3.79 -10.75 -2.77
N ILE A 167 -5.08 -11.05 -2.93
CA ILE A 167 -6.14 -10.05 -2.74
C ILE A 167 -6.20 -9.61 -1.28
N PHE A 168 -6.12 -10.55 -0.33
CA PHE A 168 -6.14 -10.23 1.11
C PHE A 168 -5.04 -9.24 1.51
N GLY A 169 -3.81 -9.51 1.09
CA GLY A 169 -2.67 -8.62 1.37
C GLY A 169 -2.91 -7.22 0.81
N ARG A 170 -3.34 -7.11 -0.45
CA ARG A 170 -3.61 -5.82 -1.11
C ARG A 170 -4.77 -5.06 -0.46
N VAL A 171 -5.87 -5.73 -0.14
CA VAL A 171 -7.01 -5.14 0.57
C VAL A 171 -6.58 -4.63 1.94
N SER A 172 -5.78 -5.40 2.67
CA SER A 172 -5.23 -4.99 3.96
C SER A 172 -4.36 -3.74 3.83
N ILE A 173 -3.55 -3.61 2.78
CA ILE A 173 -2.73 -2.41 2.54
C ILE A 173 -3.59 -1.19 2.20
N VAL A 174 -4.69 -1.35 1.47
CA VAL A 174 -5.63 -0.25 1.21
C VAL A 174 -6.26 0.23 2.54
N ARG A 175 -6.59 -0.69 3.44
CA ARG A 175 -7.04 -0.34 4.80
C ARG A 175 -5.95 0.34 5.62
N GLU A 176 -4.72 -0.18 5.63
CA GLU A 176 -3.58 0.46 6.32
C GLU A 176 -3.28 1.86 5.77
N SER A 177 -3.47 2.07 4.46
CA SER A 177 -3.41 3.40 3.81
C SER A 177 -4.46 4.35 4.40
N ALA A 178 -5.70 3.88 4.56
CA ALA A 178 -6.75 4.67 5.21
C ALA A 178 -6.37 5.05 6.65
N GLU A 179 -5.89 4.10 7.47
CA GLU A 179 -5.55 4.39 8.87
C GLU A 179 -4.38 5.37 9.01
N CYS A 180 -3.35 5.26 8.17
CA CYS A 180 -2.23 6.19 8.16
C CYS A 180 -2.66 7.58 7.68
N ALA A 181 -3.52 7.65 6.65
CA ALA A 181 -4.11 8.88 6.18
C ALA A 181 -4.92 9.59 7.29
N LYS A 182 -5.80 8.86 7.98
CA LYS A 182 -6.58 9.37 9.13
C LYS A 182 -5.67 10.01 10.18
N LYS A 183 -4.61 9.29 10.57
CA LYS A 183 -3.64 9.79 11.55
C LYS A 183 -2.98 11.09 11.09
N ALA A 184 -2.51 11.14 9.84
CA ALA A 184 -1.83 12.31 9.29
C ALA A 184 -2.73 13.55 9.25
N VAL A 185 -3.95 13.41 8.71
CA VAL A 185 -4.90 14.53 8.61
C VAL A 185 -5.41 14.99 9.97
N THR A 186 -5.62 14.07 10.93
CA THR A 186 -6.02 14.45 12.29
C THR A 186 -4.96 15.32 12.97
N ILE A 187 -3.68 14.95 12.87
CA ILE A 187 -2.58 15.75 13.44
C ILE A 187 -2.54 17.14 12.77
N ALA A 188 -2.54 17.18 11.44
CA ALA A 188 -2.42 18.42 10.69
C ALA A 188 -3.60 19.38 10.91
N ILE A 189 -4.83 18.87 10.88
CA ILE A 189 -6.04 19.69 11.03
C ILE A 189 -6.21 20.18 12.47
N ARG A 190 -6.03 19.32 13.48
CA ARG A 190 -6.12 19.75 14.90
C ARG A 190 -5.08 20.84 15.19
N TYR A 191 -3.83 20.66 14.75
CA TYR A 191 -2.80 21.69 14.86
C TYR A 191 -3.18 22.97 14.11
N GLY A 192 -3.70 22.86 12.88
CA GLY A 192 -4.14 24.02 12.09
C GLY A 192 -5.24 24.84 12.78
N CYS A 193 -6.14 24.18 13.51
CA CYS A 193 -7.23 24.81 14.26
C CYS A 193 -6.79 25.58 15.52
N VAL A 194 -5.58 25.35 16.01
CA VAL A 194 -5.03 26.00 17.21
C VAL A 194 -3.86 26.94 16.91
N ARG A 195 -3.03 26.61 15.90
CA ARG A 195 -1.88 27.42 15.52
C ARG A 195 -2.35 28.73 14.91
N ARG A 196 -1.87 29.84 15.47
CA ARG A 196 -2.04 31.19 14.91
C ARG A 196 -0.70 31.70 14.38
N GLN A 197 -0.74 32.45 13.28
CA GLN A 197 0.44 33.07 12.69
C GLN A 197 0.03 34.17 11.71
N PHE A 198 0.77 35.27 11.68
CA PHE A 198 0.59 36.43 10.79
C PHE A 198 -0.65 37.26 11.14
N GLY A 199 -1.16 38.02 10.16
CA GLY A 199 -2.19 39.04 10.36
C GLY A 199 -3.40 38.58 11.16
N GLY A 200 -4.18 39.52 11.68
CA GLY A 200 -5.32 39.20 12.54
C GLY A 200 -6.24 40.38 12.79
N HIS A 201 -7.38 40.09 13.39
CA HIS A 201 -8.37 41.08 13.84
C HIS A 201 -8.52 40.97 15.36
N GLY A 202 -8.64 42.12 16.05
CA GLY A 202 -8.87 42.13 17.50
C GLY A 202 -7.67 41.69 18.35
N GLY A 203 -6.43 41.89 17.87
CA GLY A 203 -5.20 41.66 18.64
C GLY A 203 -4.72 40.21 18.72
N LEU A 204 -5.43 39.25 18.11
CA LEU A 204 -4.98 37.87 17.95
C LEU A 204 -4.62 37.57 16.50
N GLU A 205 -3.48 36.92 16.28
CA GLU A 205 -3.09 36.39 14.96
C GLU A 205 -4.15 35.40 14.44
N THR A 206 -4.31 35.30 13.12
CA THR A 206 -5.28 34.41 12.47
C THR A 206 -4.89 32.94 12.65
N LYS A 207 -5.86 32.05 12.89
CA LYS A 207 -5.59 30.61 12.91
C LYS A 207 -5.19 30.17 11.51
N ILE A 208 -4.15 29.36 11.38
CA ILE A 208 -3.62 29.04 10.04
C ILE A 208 -4.64 28.30 9.17
N ILE A 209 -5.55 27.52 9.76
CA ILE A 209 -6.65 26.86 9.05
C ILE A 209 -7.70 27.83 8.46
N ASP A 210 -7.70 29.10 8.85
CA ASP A 210 -8.60 30.12 8.29
C ASP A 210 -8.08 30.70 6.97
N TYR A 211 -6.80 30.49 6.65
CA TYR A 211 -6.28 30.82 5.32
C TYR A 211 -6.73 29.80 4.28
N GLN A 212 -7.29 30.28 3.16
CA GLN A 212 -7.71 29.42 2.04
C GLN A 212 -6.56 28.57 1.49
N THR A 213 -5.33 29.09 1.49
CA THR A 213 -4.14 28.33 1.07
C THR A 213 -3.86 27.13 1.98
N HIS A 214 -4.15 27.24 3.28
CA HIS A 214 -4.01 26.13 4.23
C HIS A 214 -5.17 25.13 4.08
N GLN A 215 -6.40 25.65 3.86
CA GLN A 215 -7.58 24.82 3.57
C GLN A 215 -7.39 24.01 2.29
N GLN A 216 -6.84 24.62 1.23
CA GLN A 216 -6.53 23.95 -0.04
C GLN A 216 -5.56 22.78 0.11
N ARG A 217 -4.66 22.85 1.10
CA ARG A 217 -3.72 21.76 1.39
C ARG A 217 -4.36 20.63 2.20
N LEU A 218 -5.30 20.91 3.10
CA LEU A 218 -5.79 19.92 4.07
C LEU A 218 -7.21 19.40 3.79
N ILE A 219 -8.13 20.24 3.33
CA ILE A 219 -9.53 19.85 3.10
C ILE A 219 -9.65 18.77 2.00
N PRO A 220 -8.96 18.88 0.84
CA PRO A 220 -8.93 17.81 -0.14
C PRO A 220 -8.34 16.49 0.40
N LEU A 221 -7.28 16.57 1.24
CA LEU A 221 -6.68 15.39 1.85
C LEU A 221 -7.61 14.70 2.85
N LEU A 222 -8.41 15.47 3.60
CA LEU A 222 -9.47 14.92 4.45
C LEU A 222 -10.52 14.18 3.61
N ALA A 223 -11.03 14.81 2.54
CA ALA A 223 -11.99 14.18 1.64
C ALA A 223 -11.43 12.90 1.00
N GLN A 224 -10.15 12.91 0.59
CA GLN A 224 -9.44 11.73 0.09
C GLN A 224 -9.31 10.63 1.16
N THR A 225 -9.07 11.00 2.42
CA THR A 225 -9.01 10.04 3.54
C THR A 225 -10.34 9.29 3.69
N PHE A 226 -11.48 9.98 3.59
CA PHE A 226 -12.80 9.35 3.59
C PHE A 226 -13.02 8.46 2.35
N ALA A 227 -12.61 8.92 1.16
CA ALA A 227 -12.73 8.14 -0.06
C ALA A 227 -11.96 6.81 0.01
N ILE A 228 -10.70 6.85 0.51
CA ILE A 228 -9.88 5.66 0.74
C ILE A 228 -10.51 4.78 1.81
N SER A 229 -11.02 5.36 2.91
CA SER A 229 -11.65 4.60 4.01
C SER A 229 -12.89 3.83 3.56
N PHE A 230 -13.84 4.49 2.89
CA PHE A 230 -15.04 3.81 2.39
C PHE A 230 -14.72 2.78 1.31
N THR A 231 -13.70 3.05 0.49
CA THR A 231 -13.24 2.06 -0.48
C THR A 231 -12.64 0.85 0.20
N ALA A 232 -11.78 1.03 1.21
CA ALA A 232 -11.18 -0.05 1.99
C ALA A 232 -12.24 -0.96 2.61
N MET A 233 -13.28 -0.36 3.21
CA MET A 233 -14.42 -1.09 3.78
C MET A 233 -15.16 -1.92 2.71
N GLU A 234 -15.47 -1.32 1.56
CA GLU A 234 -16.22 -2.02 0.52
C GLU A 234 -15.40 -3.14 -0.15
N VAL A 235 -14.11 -2.92 -0.43
CA VAL A 235 -13.27 -3.99 -1.02
C VAL A 235 -12.99 -5.11 -0.02
N GLY A 236 -12.93 -4.80 1.28
CA GLY A 236 -12.91 -5.80 2.36
C GLY A 236 -14.16 -6.67 2.34
N ARG A 237 -15.33 -6.04 2.31
CA ARG A 237 -16.63 -6.73 2.21
C ARG A 237 -16.74 -7.59 0.95
N ILE A 238 -16.29 -7.08 -0.20
CA ILE A 238 -16.26 -7.85 -1.46
C ILE A 238 -15.36 -9.09 -1.31
N TYR A 239 -14.17 -8.92 -0.74
CA TYR A 239 -13.24 -10.03 -0.50
C TYR A 239 -13.85 -11.11 0.40
N GLU A 240 -14.42 -10.74 1.55
CA GLU A 240 -15.05 -11.66 2.49
C GLU A 240 -16.18 -12.47 1.84
N ASN A 241 -17.03 -11.81 1.04
CA ASN A 241 -18.11 -12.47 0.31
C ASN A 241 -17.58 -13.47 -0.72
N ILE A 242 -16.53 -13.08 -1.47
CA ILE A 242 -15.92 -13.98 -2.48
C ILE A 242 -15.29 -15.19 -1.79
N MET A 243 -14.57 -15.00 -0.68
CA MET A 243 -13.97 -16.12 0.05
C MET A 243 -15.03 -17.07 0.61
N THR A 244 -16.10 -16.53 1.20
CA THR A 244 -17.23 -17.33 1.70
C THR A 244 -17.85 -18.16 0.57
N LEU A 245 -18.07 -17.56 -0.60
CA LEU A 245 -18.62 -18.26 -1.76
C LEU A 245 -17.67 -19.35 -2.26
N LEU A 246 -16.36 -19.08 -2.32
CA LEU A 246 -15.35 -20.05 -2.74
C LEU A 246 -15.24 -21.26 -1.80
N GLU A 247 -15.45 -21.09 -0.50
CA GLU A 247 -15.48 -22.19 0.46
C GLU A 247 -16.72 -23.09 0.28
N GLN A 248 -17.84 -22.50 -0.14
CA GLN A 248 -19.11 -23.21 -0.30
C GLN A 248 -19.26 -23.87 -1.69
N THR A 249 -18.57 -23.36 -2.71
CA THR A 249 -18.71 -23.81 -4.10
C THR A 249 -18.00 -25.15 -4.35
N LYS A 250 -18.70 -26.13 -4.92
CA LYS A 250 -18.12 -27.44 -5.32
C LYS A 250 -17.73 -27.45 -6.80
N PRO A 251 -16.71 -28.25 -7.22
CA PRO A 251 -16.39 -28.44 -8.63
C PRO A 251 -17.63 -28.79 -9.46
N GLY A 252 -17.94 -27.98 -10.49
CA GLY A 252 -19.08 -28.18 -11.38
C GLY A 252 -20.32 -27.32 -11.10
N ASP A 253 -20.32 -26.50 -10.04
CA ASP A 253 -21.41 -25.57 -9.73
C ASP A 253 -21.55 -24.46 -10.79
N PRO A 254 -22.75 -24.18 -11.34
CA PRO A 254 -22.98 -23.08 -12.28
C PRO A 254 -22.51 -21.70 -11.77
N ASP A 255 -22.55 -21.46 -10.47
CA ASP A 255 -22.14 -20.18 -9.87
C ASP A 255 -20.62 -20.05 -9.70
N MET A 256 -19.86 -21.13 -9.96
CA MET A 256 -18.40 -21.11 -9.94
C MET A 256 -17.81 -20.13 -10.96
N MET A 257 -18.38 -20.07 -12.16
CA MET A 257 -17.86 -19.19 -13.21
C MET A 257 -18.05 -17.71 -12.85
N LYS A 258 -19.20 -17.36 -12.25
CA LYS A 258 -19.45 -16.01 -11.73
C LYS A 258 -18.48 -15.64 -10.62
N THR A 259 -18.21 -16.58 -9.72
CA THR A 259 -17.26 -16.39 -8.61
C THR A 259 -15.84 -16.16 -9.12
N ILE A 260 -15.43 -16.91 -10.15
CA ILE A 260 -14.13 -16.75 -10.81
C ILE A 260 -14.02 -15.37 -11.48
N ASP A 261 -15.06 -14.92 -12.18
CA ASP A 261 -15.03 -13.62 -12.85
C ASP A 261 -14.99 -12.46 -11.83
N ALA A 262 -15.74 -12.56 -10.73
CA ALA A 262 -15.67 -11.61 -9.61
C ALA A 262 -14.28 -11.62 -8.93
N LEU A 263 -13.65 -12.79 -8.82
CA LEU A 263 -12.30 -12.93 -8.28
C LEU A 263 -11.26 -12.26 -9.18
N LYS A 264 -11.35 -12.44 -10.51
CA LYS A 264 -10.46 -11.80 -11.49
C LYS A 264 -10.60 -10.28 -11.47
N GLU A 265 -11.82 -9.77 -11.42
CA GLU A 265 -12.10 -8.34 -11.29
C GLU A 265 -11.47 -7.80 -10.00
N THR A 266 -11.79 -8.42 -8.86
CA THR A 266 -11.30 -7.99 -7.55
C THR A 266 -9.78 -8.03 -7.48
N HIS A 267 -9.15 -9.05 -8.08
CA HIS A 267 -7.69 -9.14 -8.17
C HIS A 267 -7.07 -7.98 -8.98
N ALA A 268 -7.66 -7.64 -10.12
CA ALA A 268 -7.16 -6.57 -10.97
C ALA A 268 -7.40 -5.18 -10.37
N THR A 269 -8.57 -4.93 -9.79
CA THR A 269 -8.89 -3.64 -9.16
C THR A 269 -8.13 -3.45 -7.85
N SER A 270 -7.99 -4.49 -7.01
CA SER A 270 -7.19 -4.40 -5.77
C SER A 270 -5.71 -4.11 -6.03
N ALA A 271 -5.15 -4.60 -7.15
CA ALA A 271 -3.79 -4.24 -7.57
C ALA A 271 -3.62 -2.73 -7.76
N GLY A 272 -4.52 -2.12 -8.54
CA GLY A 272 -4.49 -0.69 -8.84
C GLY A 272 -4.84 0.16 -7.62
N LEU A 273 -5.80 -0.27 -6.80
CA LEU A 273 -6.15 0.42 -5.56
C LEU A 273 -5.01 0.40 -4.55
N LYS A 274 -4.32 -0.74 -4.36
CA LYS A 274 -3.12 -0.79 -3.51
C LYS A 274 -2.09 0.21 -4.00
N ALA A 275 -1.79 0.22 -5.30
CA ALA A 275 -0.81 1.14 -5.87
C ALA A 275 -1.20 2.62 -5.68
N LEU A 276 -2.42 2.99 -6.05
CA LEU A 276 -2.90 4.37 -5.94
C LEU A 276 -3.00 4.83 -4.49
N CYS A 277 -3.62 4.05 -3.61
CA CYS A 277 -3.89 4.45 -2.22
C CYS A 277 -2.58 4.61 -1.43
N THR A 278 -1.58 3.75 -1.68
CA THR A 278 -0.27 3.87 -1.03
C THR A 278 0.49 5.10 -1.51
N TRP A 279 0.58 5.36 -2.81
CA TRP A 279 1.19 6.60 -3.31
C TRP A 279 0.50 7.85 -2.76
N LYS A 280 -0.84 7.87 -2.78
CA LYS A 280 -1.63 9.00 -2.30
C LYS A 280 -1.55 9.22 -0.80
N THR A 281 -1.42 8.15 -0.02
CA THR A 281 -1.22 8.25 1.44
C THR A 281 0.19 8.72 1.78
N LEU A 282 1.21 8.25 1.04
CA LEU A 282 2.59 8.70 1.24
C LEU A 282 2.75 10.20 0.94
N GLU A 283 2.16 10.67 -0.17
CA GLU A 283 2.07 12.09 -0.51
C GLU A 283 1.33 12.89 0.58
N MET A 284 0.21 12.37 1.06
CA MET A 284 -0.60 12.99 2.10
C MET A 284 0.17 13.18 3.41
N ILE A 285 0.90 12.15 3.88
CA ILE A 285 1.69 12.23 5.11
C ILE A 285 2.69 13.39 5.03
N GLU A 286 3.37 13.52 3.89
CA GLU A 286 4.37 14.58 3.68
C GLU A 286 3.73 15.97 3.57
N GLN A 287 2.60 16.09 2.87
CA GLN A 287 1.84 17.36 2.80
C GLN A 287 1.36 17.79 4.19
N CYS A 288 0.81 16.86 4.99
CA CYS A 288 0.42 17.09 6.37
C CYS A 288 1.61 17.46 7.25
N ARG A 289 2.79 16.86 7.04
CA ARG A 289 4.01 17.23 7.78
C ARG A 289 4.41 18.67 7.54
N GLN A 290 4.38 19.10 6.28
CA GLN A 290 4.74 20.46 5.90
C GLN A 290 3.76 21.52 6.43
N THR A 291 2.47 21.19 6.60
CA THR A 291 1.48 22.14 7.16
C THR A 291 1.71 22.45 8.63
N LEU A 292 2.50 21.63 9.35
CA LEU A 292 2.88 21.87 10.74
C LEU A 292 4.05 22.87 10.89
N GLY A 293 4.66 23.31 9.79
CA GLY A 293 5.86 24.14 9.80
C GLY A 293 7.05 23.44 10.46
N GLY A 294 7.88 24.20 11.18
CA GLY A 294 9.08 23.66 11.84
C GLY A 294 8.78 22.55 12.86
N LEU A 295 7.64 22.61 13.56
CA LEU A 295 7.25 21.57 14.51
C LEU A 295 6.96 20.22 13.84
N GLY A 296 6.57 20.22 12.55
CA GLY A 296 6.42 18.99 11.77
C GLY A 296 7.71 18.23 11.50
N TYR A 297 8.86 18.87 11.68
CA TYR A 297 10.18 18.22 11.56
C TYR A 297 10.58 17.47 12.84
N SER A 298 9.98 17.80 13.98
CA SER A 298 10.24 17.08 15.22
C SER A 298 9.80 15.63 15.11
N SER A 299 10.63 14.69 15.58
CA SER A 299 10.25 13.28 15.69
C SER A 299 9.01 13.07 16.57
N TYR A 300 8.79 13.95 17.56
CA TYR A 300 7.61 13.91 18.43
C TYR A 300 6.31 14.31 17.72
N ALA A 301 6.37 15.02 16.58
CA ALA A 301 5.21 15.24 15.74
C ALA A 301 4.74 13.95 15.06
N GLY A 302 5.62 12.96 14.90
CA GLY A 302 5.32 11.60 14.46
C GLY A 302 5.15 11.39 12.95
N LEU A 303 5.00 12.45 12.15
CA LEU A 303 4.73 12.31 10.71
C LEU A 303 5.95 11.89 9.88
N ALA A 304 7.17 12.30 10.25
CA ALA A 304 8.39 11.88 9.56
C ALA A 304 8.65 10.38 9.73
N SER A 305 8.50 9.85 10.95
CA SER A 305 8.60 8.40 11.21
C SER A 305 7.47 7.63 10.53
N LEU A 306 6.24 8.15 10.57
CA LEU A 306 5.11 7.56 9.84
C LEU A 306 5.38 7.47 8.34
N PHE A 307 5.98 8.51 7.73
CA PHE A 307 6.36 8.48 6.32
C PHE A 307 7.37 7.37 6.02
N GLN A 308 8.43 7.29 6.83
CA GLN A 308 9.49 6.28 6.67
C GLN A 308 8.93 4.86 6.78
N ASP A 309 8.11 4.61 7.80
CA ASP A 309 7.51 3.30 8.05
C ASP A 309 6.49 2.93 6.96
N PHE A 310 5.74 3.90 6.44
CA PHE A 310 4.71 3.67 5.44
C PHE A 310 5.28 3.51 4.02
N ALA A 311 6.45 4.09 3.71
CA ALA A 311 7.00 4.10 2.35
C ALA A 311 7.16 2.70 1.73
N VAL A 312 7.48 1.68 2.54
CA VAL A 312 7.61 0.29 2.07
C VAL A 312 6.33 -0.27 1.44
N GLN A 313 5.16 0.28 1.82
CA GLN A 313 3.85 -0.11 1.28
C GLN A 313 3.75 0.11 -0.23
N CYS A 314 4.52 1.04 -0.78
CA CYS A 314 4.59 1.29 -2.22
C CYS A 314 5.38 0.22 -3.00
N THR A 315 6.10 -0.67 -2.29
CA THR A 315 7.07 -1.60 -2.89
C THR A 315 6.72 -3.06 -2.63
N TRP A 316 6.45 -3.44 -1.38
CA TRP A 316 6.11 -4.83 -1.06
C TRP A 316 4.69 -5.20 -1.50
N GLU A 317 4.34 -6.49 -1.47
CA GLU A 317 3.04 -6.99 -1.95
C GLU A 317 2.71 -6.57 -3.40
N GLY A 318 3.77 -6.44 -4.20
CA GLY A 318 3.76 -5.98 -5.59
C GLY A 318 4.17 -4.53 -5.73
N ASP A 319 5.24 -4.28 -6.49
CA ASP A 319 5.64 -2.92 -6.87
C ASP A 319 4.47 -2.16 -7.50
N ASN A 320 4.26 -0.93 -7.06
CA ASN A 320 3.10 -0.16 -7.49
C ASN A 320 3.03 0.03 -9.02
N THR A 321 4.16 0.19 -9.71
CA THR A 321 4.18 0.32 -11.18
C THR A 321 3.80 -1.00 -11.85
N VAL A 322 4.35 -2.12 -11.37
CA VAL A 322 3.97 -3.46 -11.87
C VAL A 322 2.46 -3.71 -11.67
N LEU A 323 1.91 -3.29 -10.52
CA LEU A 323 0.49 -3.44 -10.23
C LEU A 323 -0.40 -2.55 -11.11
N THR A 324 0.00 -1.32 -11.44
CA THR A 324 -0.77 -0.51 -12.40
C THR A 324 -0.75 -1.12 -13.80
N LEU A 325 0.37 -1.74 -14.22
CA LEU A 325 0.43 -2.48 -15.48
C LEU A 325 -0.52 -3.69 -15.48
N GLN A 326 -0.66 -4.37 -14.34
CA GLN A 326 -1.59 -5.48 -14.17
C GLN A 326 -3.05 -5.02 -14.33
N THR A 327 -3.45 -3.95 -13.64
CA THR A 327 -4.80 -3.36 -13.77
C THR A 327 -5.03 -2.84 -15.19
N GLY A 328 -4.07 -2.17 -15.81
CA GLY A 328 -4.18 -1.67 -17.19
C GLY A 328 -4.37 -2.79 -18.21
N ARG A 329 -3.66 -3.92 -18.05
CA ARG A 329 -3.87 -5.11 -18.89
C ARG A 329 -5.30 -5.66 -18.75
N TYR A 330 -5.83 -5.71 -17.53
CA TYR A 330 -7.21 -6.10 -17.29
C TYR A 330 -8.20 -5.16 -18.00
N LEU A 331 -8.02 -3.84 -17.90
CA LEU A 331 -8.88 -2.86 -18.58
C LEU A 331 -8.87 -3.01 -20.11
N ILE A 332 -7.70 -3.23 -20.72
CA ILE A 332 -7.59 -3.52 -22.17
C ILE A 332 -8.42 -4.75 -22.52
N ASN A 333 -8.31 -5.82 -21.72
CA ASN A 333 -9.06 -7.05 -21.96
C ASN A 333 -10.57 -6.82 -21.79
N CYS A 334 -11.01 -6.02 -20.82
CA CYS A 334 -12.42 -5.64 -20.68
C CYS A 334 -12.95 -4.92 -21.92
N VAL A 335 -12.19 -3.98 -22.50
CA VAL A 335 -12.57 -3.31 -23.76
C VAL A 335 -12.68 -4.31 -24.91
N ARG A 336 -11.73 -5.24 -25.04
CA ARG A 336 -11.77 -6.31 -26.06
C ARG A 336 -12.97 -7.24 -25.86
N ASP A 337 -13.26 -7.61 -24.62
CA ASP A 337 -14.38 -8.47 -24.28
C ASP A 337 -15.72 -7.78 -24.55
N ARG A 338 -15.81 -6.47 -24.27
CA ARG A 338 -16.98 -5.68 -24.61
C ARG A 338 -17.21 -5.60 -26.12
N ALA A 339 -16.13 -5.44 -26.91
CA ALA A 339 -16.21 -5.47 -28.38
C ALA A 339 -16.70 -6.82 -28.92
N LYS A 340 -16.58 -7.91 -28.14
CA LYS A 340 -17.14 -9.24 -28.45
C LYS A 340 -18.56 -9.44 -27.90
N GLY A 341 -19.21 -8.39 -27.41
CA GLY A 341 -20.58 -8.45 -26.89
C GLY A 341 -20.72 -8.95 -25.45
N LYS A 342 -19.61 -9.23 -24.74
CA LYS A 342 -19.69 -9.64 -23.33
C LYS A 342 -20.20 -8.50 -22.45
N LYS A 343 -21.00 -8.85 -21.44
CA LYS A 343 -21.40 -7.94 -20.36
C LYS A 343 -20.29 -7.91 -19.32
N LEU A 344 -19.81 -6.71 -18.99
CA LEU A 344 -18.75 -6.50 -18.03
C LEU A 344 -19.32 -6.32 -16.61
N PRO A 345 -18.55 -6.69 -15.57
CA PRO A 345 -18.97 -6.57 -14.18
C PRO A 345 -19.04 -5.10 -13.70
N SER A 346 -19.57 -4.89 -12.50
CA SER A 346 -19.96 -3.57 -11.99
C SER A 346 -18.79 -2.61 -11.76
N GLY A 347 -17.62 -3.10 -11.33
CA GLY A 347 -16.44 -2.26 -11.09
C GLY A 347 -15.86 -1.63 -12.36
N VAL A 348 -16.15 -2.21 -13.53
CA VAL A 348 -15.85 -1.63 -14.86
C VAL A 348 -17.13 -1.36 -15.65
N GLY A 349 -18.25 -1.16 -14.95
CA GLY A 349 -19.59 -1.07 -15.55
C GLY A 349 -19.75 0.06 -16.55
N TYR A 350 -18.99 1.17 -16.39
CA TYR A 350 -18.95 2.29 -17.33
C TYR A 350 -18.58 1.86 -18.76
N LEU A 351 -17.75 0.81 -18.92
CA LEU A 351 -17.38 0.28 -20.23
C LEU A 351 -18.54 -0.40 -20.96
N ASN A 352 -19.61 -0.80 -20.28
CA ASN A 352 -20.78 -1.38 -20.96
C ASN A 352 -21.48 -0.38 -21.89
N HIS A 353 -21.28 0.92 -21.68
CA HIS A 353 -21.90 2.02 -22.42
C HIS A 353 -21.08 2.51 -23.62
N ILE A 354 -19.96 1.86 -23.96
CA ILE A 354 -19.21 2.18 -25.19
C ILE A 354 -19.99 1.69 -26.43
N PRO A 355 -19.93 2.42 -27.57
CA PRO A 355 -19.15 3.65 -27.78
C PRO A 355 -19.84 4.94 -27.28
N GLY A 356 -21.14 4.90 -26.96
CA GLY A 356 -21.94 6.11 -26.69
C GLY A 356 -21.44 7.00 -25.55
N ILE A 357 -20.80 6.42 -24.53
CA ILE A 357 -20.22 7.19 -23.42
C ILE A 357 -18.98 8.01 -23.83
N LEU A 358 -18.26 7.59 -24.88
CA LEU A 358 -16.94 8.16 -25.20
C LEU A 358 -17.01 9.60 -25.71
N THR A 359 -18.13 10.00 -26.31
CA THR A 359 -18.33 11.31 -26.93
C THR A 359 -19.16 12.27 -26.07
N LYS A 360 -19.49 11.87 -24.84
CA LYS A 360 -20.25 12.73 -23.93
C LYS A 360 -19.41 13.92 -23.48
N THR A 361 -20.05 15.07 -23.39
CA THR A 361 -19.47 16.30 -22.85
C THR A 361 -20.34 16.82 -21.72
N CYS A 362 -19.76 17.59 -20.80
CA CYS A 362 -20.48 18.07 -19.62
C CYS A 362 -21.60 19.04 -20.03
N SER A 363 -22.84 18.60 -19.80
CA SER A 363 -24.07 19.38 -20.02
C SER A 363 -24.66 19.97 -18.75
N TYR A 364 -24.03 19.72 -17.59
CA TYR A 364 -24.51 20.17 -16.29
C TYR A 364 -24.21 21.65 -16.06
N SER A 365 -25.19 22.38 -15.52
CA SER A 365 -25.01 23.78 -15.09
C SER A 365 -24.30 23.88 -13.74
N ASP A 366 -24.64 23.02 -12.79
CA ASP A 366 -23.92 22.89 -11.52
C ASP A 366 -22.90 21.75 -11.61
N LEU A 367 -21.62 22.12 -11.70
CA LEU A 367 -20.53 21.16 -11.78
C LEU A 367 -20.28 20.41 -10.45
N SER A 368 -20.86 20.89 -9.35
CA SER A 368 -20.80 20.21 -8.05
C SER A 368 -21.87 19.13 -7.87
N ASP A 369 -22.76 18.94 -8.85
CA ASP A 369 -23.71 17.83 -8.85
C ASP A 369 -22.95 16.50 -8.88
N LEU A 370 -23.28 15.59 -7.96
CA LEU A 370 -22.61 14.29 -7.87
C LEU A 370 -22.79 13.43 -9.13
N SER A 371 -23.87 13.65 -9.89
CA SER A 371 -24.13 13.02 -11.18
C SER A 371 -23.21 13.59 -12.26
N ALA A 372 -22.96 14.90 -12.27
CA ALA A 372 -22.00 15.53 -13.17
C ALA A 372 -20.58 14.97 -12.93
N ILE A 373 -20.18 14.87 -11.65
CA ILE A 373 -18.88 14.31 -11.26
C ILE A 373 -18.80 12.82 -11.61
N THR A 374 -19.88 12.06 -11.41
CA THR A 374 -19.96 10.64 -11.81
C THR A 374 -19.73 10.48 -13.31
N GLU A 375 -20.47 11.24 -14.13
CA GLU A 375 -20.33 11.16 -15.58
C GLU A 375 -18.94 11.60 -16.04
N ALA A 376 -18.35 12.62 -15.40
CA ALA A 376 -16.98 13.03 -15.67
C ALA A 376 -15.97 11.88 -15.50
N PHE A 377 -16.05 11.15 -14.37
CA PHE A 377 -15.20 10.00 -14.12
C PHE A 377 -15.50 8.84 -15.08
N ASP A 378 -16.76 8.51 -15.32
CA ASP A 378 -17.14 7.39 -16.20
C ASP A 378 -16.66 7.62 -17.64
N VAL A 379 -16.88 8.82 -18.19
CA VAL A 379 -16.48 9.19 -19.56
C VAL A 379 -14.95 9.21 -19.68
N THR A 380 -14.27 9.84 -18.73
CA THR A 380 -12.81 9.95 -18.75
C THR A 380 -12.17 8.57 -18.60
N THR A 381 -12.64 7.75 -17.66
CA THR A 381 -12.12 6.40 -17.46
C THR A 381 -12.38 5.49 -18.66
N ALA A 382 -13.56 5.58 -19.28
CA ALA A 382 -13.85 4.83 -20.50
C ALA A 382 -12.88 5.20 -21.63
N ASN A 383 -12.63 6.50 -21.84
CA ASN A 383 -11.72 6.98 -22.88
C ASN A 383 -10.28 6.53 -22.65
N PHE A 384 -9.76 6.61 -21.42
CA PHE A 384 -8.41 6.12 -21.11
C PHE A 384 -8.26 4.61 -21.34
N ALA A 385 -9.26 3.81 -20.94
CA ALA A 385 -9.25 2.37 -21.16
C ALA A 385 -9.29 2.02 -22.67
N VAL A 386 -10.15 2.69 -23.44
CA VAL A 386 -10.24 2.53 -24.90
C VAL A 386 -8.95 2.97 -25.59
N ASN A 387 -8.33 4.06 -25.15
CA ASN A 387 -7.05 4.52 -25.68
C ASN A 387 -5.92 3.51 -25.43
N ALA A 388 -5.84 2.92 -24.23
CA ALA A 388 -4.89 1.85 -23.95
C ALA A 388 -5.15 0.61 -24.83
N ALA A 389 -6.41 0.24 -25.04
CA ALA A 389 -6.77 -0.88 -25.90
C ALA A 389 -6.46 -0.61 -27.39
N LYS A 390 -6.65 0.63 -27.84
CA LYS A 390 -6.26 1.08 -29.19
C LYS A 390 -4.75 1.01 -29.37
N ALA A 391 -3.97 1.57 -28.45
CA ALA A 391 -2.52 1.51 -28.49
C ALA A 391 -2.00 0.07 -28.55
N TYR A 392 -2.59 -0.83 -27.76
CA TYR A 392 -2.28 -2.27 -27.83
C TYR A 392 -2.61 -2.87 -29.21
N LYS A 393 -3.79 -2.59 -29.77
CA LYS A 393 -4.20 -3.07 -31.09
C LYS A 393 -3.29 -2.54 -32.21
N ASP A 394 -2.88 -1.27 -32.14
CA ASP A 394 -2.01 -0.62 -33.12
C ASP A 394 -0.59 -1.21 -33.09
N LEU A 395 -0.13 -1.73 -31.94
CA LEU A 395 1.15 -2.45 -31.83
C LEU A 395 1.05 -3.85 -32.44
N LEU A 396 -0.06 -4.57 -32.19
CA LEU A 396 -0.30 -5.87 -32.82
C LEU A 396 -0.37 -5.76 -34.35
N SER A 397 -1.03 -4.72 -34.88
CA SER A 397 -1.11 -4.51 -36.34
C SER A 397 0.23 -4.19 -36.99
N LYS A 398 1.22 -3.74 -36.21
CA LYS A 398 2.62 -3.57 -36.65
C LYS A 398 3.44 -4.87 -36.59
N GLY A 399 2.82 -6.00 -36.25
CA GLY A 399 3.46 -7.32 -36.24
C GLY A 399 4.16 -7.68 -34.93
N LEU A 400 3.98 -6.90 -33.86
CA LEU A 400 4.54 -7.25 -32.54
C LEU A 400 3.78 -8.44 -31.93
N SER A 401 4.49 -9.22 -31.11
CA SER A 401 3.88 -10.26 -30.29
C SER A 401 2.92 -9.67 -29.25
N GLU A 402 2.02 -10.48 -28.68
CA GLU A 402 1.14 -10.00 -27.59
C GLU A 402 1.96 -9.50 -26.38
N ASP A 403 3.05 -10.17 -26.04
CA ASP A 403 3.89 -9.78 -24.90
C ASP A 403 4.65 -8.47 -25.17
N ASP A 404 5.19 -8.28 -26.37
CA ASP A 404 5.85 -7.03 -26.76
C ASP A 404 4.85 -5.87 -26.83
N ALA A 405 3.65 -6.11 -27.36
CA ALA A 405 2.59 -5.11 -27.41
C ALA A 405 2.14 -4.72 -26.00
N GLN A 406 2.01 -5.70 -25.08
CA GLN A 406 1.74 -5.42 -23.67
C GLN A 406 2.87 -4.60 -23.03
N LEU A 407 4.13 -4.90 -23.32
CA LEU A 407 5.25 -4.15 -22.77
C LEU A 407 5.26 -2.70 -23.27
N GLN A 408 5.15 -2.51 -24.59
CA GLN A 408 5.28 -1.20 -25.22
C GLN A 408 4.10 -0.26 -24.95
N CYS A 409 2.91 -0.77 -24.63
CA CYS A 409 1.77 0.07 -24.19
C CYS A 409 1.73 0.35 -22.68
N GLY A 410 2.85 0.15 -21.97
CA GLY A 410 2.94 0.28 -20.51
C GLY A 410 2.49 1.62 -19.96
N VAL A 411 2.84 2.73 -20.63
CA VAL A 411 2.45 4.09 -20.20
C VAL A 411 0.94 4.27 -20.27
N GLN A 412 0.30 3.86 -21.37
CA GLN A 412 -1.15 3.95 -21.56
C GLN A 412 -1.89 3.04 -20.57
N LYS A 413 -1.36 1.84 -20.29
CA LYS A 413 -1.89 0.94 -19.26
C LYS A 413 -1.86 1.57 -17.87
N SER A 414 -0.72 2.14 -17.48
CA SER A 414 -0.55 2.75 -16.17
C SER A 414 -1.47 3.98 -16.01
N ALA A 415 -1.59 4.81 -17.04
CA ALA A 415 -2.51 5.95 -17.05
C ALA A 415 -3.98 5.52 -16.92
N ALA A 416 -4.41 4.49 -17.67
CA ALA A 416 -5.76 3.95 -17.57
C ALA A 416 -6.04 3.37 -16.17
N ALA A 417 -5.08 2.65 -15.58
CA ALA A 417 -5.19 2.13 -14.23
C ALA A 417 -5.33 3.25 -13.19
N LYS A 418 -4.53 4.32 -13.28
CA LYS A 418 -4.60 5.48 -12.37
C LYS A 418 -5.98 6.13 -12.41
N ILE A 419 -6.46 6.50 -13.59
CA ILE A 419 -7.77 7.17 -13.75
C ILE A 419 -8.91 6.26 -13.31
N HIS A 420 -8.85 4.97 -13.64
CA HIS A 420 -9.81 3.97 -13.17
C HIS A 420 -9.89 3.90 -11.65
N CYS A 421 -8.75 3.85 -10.96
CA CYS A 421 -8.73 3.76 -9.50
C CYS A 421 -9.20 5.07 -8.83
N LEU A 422 -8.89 6.24 -9.41
CA LEU A 422 -9.40 7.53 -8.92
C LEU A 422 -10.93 7.61 -9.01
N GLY A 423 -11.50 7.19 -10.15
CA GLY A 423 -12.94 7.08 -10.33
C GLY A 423 -13.55 6.04 -9.39
N TYR A 424 -12.91 4.88 -9.22
CA TYR A 424 -13.38 3.83 -8.31
C TYR A 424 -13.52 4.35 -6.87
N LEU A 425 -12.50 5.05 -6.36
CA LEU A 425 -12.55 5.71 -5.04
C LEU A 425 -13.75 6.67 -4.94
N PHE A 426 -14.02 7.46 -5.99
CA PHE A 426 -15.16 8.39 -6.02
C PHE A 426 -16.49 7.63 -5.97
N HIS A 427 -16.67 6.60 -6.80
CA HIS A 427 -17.91 5.83 -6.82
C HIS A 427 -18.18 5.13 -5.49
N ARG A 428 -17.15 4.55 -4.87
CA ARG A 428 -17.28 3.92 -3.54
C ARG A 428 -17.65 4.93 -2.46
N PHE A 429 -17.08 6.13 -2.49
CA PHE A 429 -17.47 7.18 -1.56
C PHE A 429 -18.92 7.64 -1.82
N ARG A 430 -19.30 7.85 -3.08
CA ARG A 430 -20.67 8.22 -3.45
C ARG A 430 -21.69 7.16 -2.99
N ASP A 431 -21.38 5.89 -3.17
CA ASP A 431 -22.23 4.78 -2.72
C ASP A 431 -22.39 4.75 -1.19
N ALA A 432 -21.31 5.01 -0.45
CA ALA A 432 -21.37 5.13 1.00
C ALA A 432 -22.21 6.34 1.44
N SER A 433 -22.04 7.49 0.78
CA SER A 433 -22.82 8.70 1.03
C SER A 433 -24.32 8.48 0.76
N ASN A 434 -24.66 7.75 -0.31
CA ASN A 434 -26.06 7.42 -0.64
C ASN A 434 -26.73 6.52 0.41
N LYS A 435 -25.95 5.65 1.06
CA LYS A 435 -26.42 4.72 2.11
C LYS A 435 -26.36 5.33 3.51
N ALA A 436 -25.87 6.56 3.64
CA ALA A 436 -25.70 7.21 4.93
C ALA A 436 -27.05 7.56 5.58
N PRO A 437 -27.14 7.57 6.93
CA PRO A 437 -28.30 8.10 7.63
C PRO A 437 -28.58 9.55 7.26
N ASN A 438 -29.86 9.95 7.29
CA ASN A 438 -30.31 11.29 6.85
C ASN A 438 -29.52 12.45 7.49
N GLY A 439 -29.16 12.35 8.77
CA GLY A 439 -28.40 13.39 9.47
C GLY A 439 -26.93 13.54 9.04
N LEU A 440 -26.34 12.53 8.40
CA LEU A 440 -24.93 12.53 7.97
C LEU A 440 -24.78 12.69 6.46
N LYS A 441 -25.87 12.45 5.70
CA LYS A 441 -25.84 12.44 4.23
C LYS A 441 -25.31 13.73 3.64
N ALA A 442 -25.80 14.89 4.06
CA ALA A 442 -25.36 16.19 3.53
C ALA A 442 -23.86 16.43 3.74
N VAL A 443 -23.34 16.11 4.93
CA VAL A 443 -21.92 16.28 5.27
C VAL A 443 -21.03 15.35 4.43
N LEU A 444 -21.44 14.09 4.27
CA LEU A 444 -20.73 13.13 3.44
C LEU A 444 -20.81 13.49 1.95
N GLU A 445 -21.92 14.04 1.48
CA GLU A 445 -22.04 14.54 0.11
C GLU A 445 -21.11 15.72 -0.15
N ASP A 446 -20.99 16.68 0.78
CA ASP A 446 -20.05 17.79 0.65
C ASP A 446 -18.59 17.29 0.59
N LEU A 447 -18.21 16.32 1.42
CA LEU A 447 -16.89 15.68 1.34
C LEU A 447 -16.71 14.86 0.05
N CYS A 448 -17.74 14.17 -0.42
CA CYS A 448 -17.69 13.40 -1.66
C CYS A 448 -17.52 14.32 -2.88
N LYS A 449 -18.22 15.46 -2.90
CA LYS A 449 -18.04 16.52 -3.91
C LYS A 449 -16.63 17.09 -3.83
N MET A 450 -16.15 17.38 -2.63
CA MET A 450 -14.79 17.89 -2.43
C MET A 450 -13.73 16.93 -2.97
N TYR A 451 -13.83 15.63 -2.67
CA TYR A 451 -12.93 14.62 -3.25
C TYR A 451 -13.01 14.59 -4.78
N GLY A 452 -14.23 14.54 -5.34
CA GLY A 452 -14.44 14.49 -6.77
C GLY A 452 -13.87 15.70 -7.52
N LEU A 453 -14.24 16.91 -7.09
CA LEU A 453 -13.82 18.17 -7.72
C LEU A 453 -12.31 18.41 -7.59
N SER A 454 -11.73 18.18 -6.42
CA SER A 454 -10.27 18.32 -6.24
C SER A 454 -9.49 17.31 -7.06
N THR A 455 -9.96 16.07 -7.15
CA THR A 455 -9.34 15.02 -7.98
C THR A 455 -9.40 15.37 -9.46
N ILE A 456 -10.55 15.89 -9.92
CA ILE A 456 -10.71 16.39 -11.30
C ILE A 456 -9.71 17.52 -11.55
N LYS A 457 -9.59 18.48 -10.63
CA LYS A 457 -8.69 19.62 -10.78
C LYS A 457 -7.22 19.21 -10.81
N GLU A 458 -6.79 18.34 -9.91
CA GLU A 458 -5.42 17.81 -9.86
C GLU A 458 -5.05 17.05 -11.14
N ASN A 459 -6.04 16.42 -11.79
CA ASN A 459 -5.87 15.65 -13.01
C ASN A 459 -6.55 16.32 -14.22
N ALA A 460 -6.64 17.66 -14.24
CA ALA A 460 -7.41 18.43 -15.22
C ALA A 460 -7.12 18.04 -16.69
N GLY A 461 -5.85 17.75 -17.00
CA GLY A 461 -5.43 17.32 -18.33
C GLY A 461 -6.20 16.10 -18.83
N ALA A 462 -6.51 15.14 -17.97
CA ALA A 462 -7.26 13.93 -18.34
C ALA A 462 -8.71 14.25 -18.76
N PHE A 463 -9.38 15.14 -18.01
CA PHE A 463 -10.77 15.51 -18.25
C PHE A 463 -10.93 16.51 -19.42
N LEU A 464 -9.89 17.28 -19.72
CA LEU A 464 -9.82 18.17 -20.89
C LEU A 464 -9.43 17.42 -22.18
N GLN A 465 -8.52 16.44 -22.10
CA GLN A 465 -7.97 15.72 -23.26
C GLN A 465 -9.06 15.07 -24.14
N TYR A 466 -10.12 14.55 -23.52
CA TYR A 466 -11.25 13.94 -24.22
C TYR A 466 -12.48 14.86 -24.31
N GLY A 467 -12.32 16.13 -23.95
CA GLY A 467 -13.33 17.17 -24.13
C GLY A 467 -14.55 17.05 -23.22
N TYR A 468 -14.49 16.30 -22.10
CA TYR A 468 -15.62 16.24 -21.17
C TYR A 468 -15.89 17.62 -20.57
N PHE A 469 -14.86 18.26 -20.01
CA PHE A 469 -14.91 19.67 -19.61
C PHE A 469 -14.29 20.56 -20.69
N LYS A 470 -14.83 21.78 -20.80
CA LYS A 470 -14.23 22.89 -21.54
C LYS A 470 -13.29 23.68 -20.63
N PRO A 471 -12.28 24.38 -21.18
CA PRO A 471 -11.41 25.24 -20.38
C PRO A 471 -12.16 26.25 -19.50
N SER A 472 -13.27 26.82 -19.99
CA SER A 472 -14.09 27.76 -19.21
C SER A 472 -14.70 27.14 -17.96
N GLN A 473 -15.12 25.87 -18.02
CA GLN A 473 -15.71 25.14 -16.89
C GLN A 473 -14.67 24.84 -15.81
N MET A 474 -13.37 24.82 -16.13
CA MET A 474 -12.32 24.55 -15.16
C MET A 474 -12.16 25.66 -14.12
N SER A 475 -12.50 26.91 -14.47
CA SER A 475 -12.54 28.03 -13.54
C SER A 475 -13.76 27.96 -12.62
N ASP A 476 -14.89 27.49 -13.15
CA ASP A 476 -16.11 27.29 -12.36
C ASP A 476 -15.93 26.21 -11.29
N LEU A 477 -15.15 25.15 -11.60
CA LEU A 477 -14.76 24.13 -10.63
C LEU A 477 -13.97 24.72 -9.45
N ASP A 478 -13.10 25.70 -9.69
CA ASP A 478 -12.32 26.35 -8.62
C ASP A 478 -13.26 27.10 -7.66
N ASN A 479 -14.24 27.82 -8.21
CA ASN A 479 -15.25 28.51 -7.41
C ASN A 479 -16.06 27.51 -6.55
N LYS A 480 -16.45 26.36 -7.11
CA LYS A 480 -17.15 25.31 -6.36
C LYS A 480 -16.30 24.68 -5.26
N ILE A 481 -15.00 24.54 -5.47
CA ILE A 481 -14.06 24.09 -4.43
C ILE A 481 -13.99 25.10 -3.29
N LEU A 482 -13.92 26.40 -3.59
CA LEU A 482 -13.90 27.45 -2.57
C LEU A 482 -15.21 27.54 -1.77
N GLU A 483 -16.37 27.35 -2.42
CA GLU A 483 -17.67 27.23 -1.75
C GLU A 483 -17.67 26.04 -0.76
N LEU A 484 -17.11 24.89 -1.16
CA LEU A 484 -17.01 23.71 -0.29
C LEU A 484 -16.05 23.94 0.87
N PHE A 485 -14.95 24.67 0.70
CA PHE A 485 -14.07 25.04 1.81
C PHE A 485 -14.84 25.80 2.89
N ALA A 486 -15.68 26.76 2.52
CA ALA A 486 -16.51 27.52 3.46
C ALA A 486 -17.51 26.62 4.22
N LYS A 487 -18.04 25.57 3.58
CA LYS A 487 -18.97 24.61 4.20
C LYS A 487 -18.29 23.59 5.12
N ILE A 488 -17.10 23.11 4.71
CA ILE A 488 -16.38 22.04 5.41
C ILE A 488 -15.55 22.60 6.57
N ARG A 489 -14.96 23.79 6.42
CA ARG A 489 -14.10 24.44 7.42
C ARG A 489 -14.71 24.45 8.83
N PRO A 490 -15.98 24.82 9.06
CA PRO A 490 -16.59 24.82 10.39
C PRO A 490 -16.68 23.42 11.04
N GLN A 491 -16.66 22.36 10.24
CA GLN A 491 -16.88 20.98 10.68
C GLN A 491 -15.59 20.17 10.84
N LEU A 492 -14.42 20.74 10.52
CA LEU A 492 -13.14 20.01 10.46
C LEU A 492 -12.77 19.26 11.74
N VAL A 493 -13.01 19.86 12.91
CA VAL A 493 -12.72 19.18 14.19
C VAL A 493 -13.65 17.99 14.37
N ALA A 494 -14.97 18.16 14.19
CA ALA A 494 -15.92 17.06 14.29
C ALA A 494 -15.64 15.94 13.27
N LEU A 495 -15.27 16.29 12.03
CA LEU A 495 -14.90 15.34 11.00
C LEU A 495 -13.63 14.55 11.35
N THR A 496 -12.61 15.21 11.90
CA THR A 496 -11.39 14.52 12.35
C THR A 496 -11.62 13.68 13.61
N ASP A 497 -12.48 14.12 14.52
CA ASP A 497 -12.87 13.34 15.69
C ASP A 497 -13.68 12.09 15.29
N SER A 498 -14.50 12.19 14.24
CA SER A 498 -15.27 11.06 13.69
C SER A 498 -14.40 9.90 13.17
N LEU A 499 -13.11 10.16 12.92
CA LEU A 499 -12.14 9.13 12.52
C LEU A 499 -11.77 8.18 13.66
N GLY A 500 -12.19 8.49 14.90
CA GLY A 500 -12.15 7.58 16.03
C GLY A 500 -10.76 7.30 16.61
N LEU A 501 -9.81 8.21 16.41
CA LEU A 501 -8.43 8.04 16.89
C LEU A 501 -8.28 8.56 18.32
N THR A 502 -7.84 7.66 19.22
CA THR A 502 -7.41 8.04 20.57
C THR A 502 -6.07 8.78 20.52
N ASP A 503 -5.76 9.59 21.54
CA ASP A 503 -4.46 10.25 21.67
C ASP A 503 -3.29 9.26 21.66
N TYR A 504 -3.51 8.04 22.17
CA TYR A 504 -2.54 6.94 22.08
C TYR A 504 -2.27 6.52 20.62
N ALA A 505 -3.32 6.37 19.80
CA ALA A 505 -3.16 6.02 18.38
C ALA A 505 -2.55 7.17 17.57
N VAL A 506 -2.96 8.42 17.86
CA VAL A 506 -2.38 9.63 17.27
C VAL A 506 -0.90 9.77 17.63
N ASN A 507 -0.51 9.44 18.87
CA ASN A 507 0.87 9.48 19.36
C ASN A 507 1.65 10.72 18.91
N SER A 508 1.02 11.90 19.01
CA SER A 508 1.61 13.17 18.60
C SER A 508 1.02 14.28 19.46
N PRO A 509 1.84 15.07 20.18
CA PRO A 509 1.34 16.21 20.96
C PRO A 509 0.53 17.20 20.12
N LEU A 510 0.91 17.39 18.85
CA LEU A 510 0.28 18.32 17.92
C LEU A 510 -1.11 17.88 17.45
N GLY A 511 -1.42 16.59 17.57
CA GLY A 511 -2.72 16.02 17.23
C GLY A 511 -3.60 15.69 18.44
N SER A 512 -3.25 16.18 19.63
CA SER A 512 -3.99 15.87 20.87
C SER A 512 -5.44 16.31 20.81
N SER A 513 -6.35 15.50 21.35
CA SER A 513 -7.80 15.74 21.27
C SER A 513 -8.28 16.96 22.06
N ASP A 514 -7.54 17.39 23.08
CA ASP A 514 -7.83 18.58 23.88
C ASP A 514 -7.35 19.90 23.22
N GLY A 515 -6.56 19.81 22.15
CA GLY A 515 -5.99 20.97 21.47
C GLY A 515 -4.86 21.67 22.23
N ASP A 516 -4.37 21.12 23.35
CA ASP A 516 -3.33 21.73 24.19
C ASP A 516 -1.91 21.44 23.67
N VAL A 517 -1.69 21.79 22.40
CA VAL A 517 -0.54 21.33 21.62
C VAL A 517 0.81 21.81 22.18
N TYR A 518 0.89 23.04 22.69
CA TYR A 518 2.17 23.63 23.11
C TYR A 518 2.65 23.07 24.44
N ARG A 519 1.74 22.92 25.41
CA ARG A 519 2.06 22.33 26.71
C ARG A 519 2.46 20.87 26.55
N ARG A 520 1.66 20.06 25.84
CA ARG A 520 1.98 18.65 25.58
C ARG A 520 3.28 18.48 24.80
N MET A 521 3.57 19.37 23.86
CA MET A 521 4.84 19.34 23.13
C MET A 521 6.01 19.64 24.07
N PHE A 522 5.90 20.68 24.90
CA PHE A 522 6.92 21.04 25.88
C PHE A 522 7.16 19.92 26.91
N GLU A 523 6.09 19.33 27.44
CA GLU A 523 6.15 18.19 28.37
C GLU A 523 6.80 16.98 27.71
N ARG A 524 6.42 16.65 26.46
CA ARG A 524 7.04 15.53 25.72
C ARG A 524 8.54 15.75 25.53
N VAL A 525 8.94 16.95 25.11
CA VAL A 525 10.35 17.27 24.86
C VAL A 525 11.16 17.22 26.15
N THR A 526 10.68 17.83 27.23
CA THR A 526 11.40 17.88 28.52
C THR A 526 11.43 16.53 29.22
N HIS A 527 10.37 15.71 29.11
CA HIS A 527 10.35 14.35 29.61
C HIS A 527 11.34 13.44 28.88
N CYS A 528 11.38 13.51 27.54
CA CYS A 528 12.31 12.69 26.75
C CYS A 528 13.76 13.20 26.78
N ASN A 529 13.97 14.49 27.04
CA ASN A 529 15.29 15.13 27.06
C ASN A 529 15.47 15.94 28.35
N PRO A 530 15.55 15.28 29.52
CA PRO A 530 15.77 15.98 30.77
C PRO A 530 17.12 16.71 30.72
N TYR A 531 17.18 17.93 31.27
CA TYR A 531 18.41 18.71 31.31
C TYR A 531 19.51 17.95 32.06
N LYS A 532 20.63 17.71 31.38
CA LYS A 532 21.84 17.08 31.89
C LYS A 532 23.05 17.68 31.18
N GLN A 533 24.22 17.67 31.82
CA GLN A 533 25.47 18.01 31.14
C GLN A 533 25.65 17.08 29.94
N HIS A 534 26.04 17.64 28.79
CA HIS A 534 26.20 16.83 27.58
C HIS A 534 27.31 15.79 27.79
N PRO A 535 27.12 14.49 27.46
CA PRO A 535 28.11 13.44 27.71
C PRO A 535 29.52 13.70 27.17
N TYR A 536 29.63 14.51 26.11
CA TYR A 536 30.89 14.86 25.47
C TYR A 536 31.33 16.31 25.75
N PHE A 537 30.74 16.97 26.74
CA PHE A 537 31.12 18.35 27.07
C PHE A 537 32.56 18.41 27.59
N GLU A 538 32.92 17.58 28.57
CA GLU A 538 34.27 17.59 29.17
C GLU A 538 35.33 17.08 28.19
N ASP A 539 35.01 16.07 27.38
CA ASP A 539 36.00 15.39 26.53
C ASP A 539 36.18 16.05 25.15
N VAL A 540 35.15 16.75 24.63
CA VAL A 540 35.16 17.28 23.25
C VAL A 540 34.92 18.78 23.23
N ILE A 541 33.82 19.27 23.81
CA ILE A 541 33.45 20.69 23.68
C ILE A 541 34.43 21.57 24.44
N LYS A 542 34.64 21.29 25.72
CA LYS A 542 35.43 22.11 26.63
C LYS A 542 36.90 22.21 26.19
N PRO A 543 37.60 21.14 25.77
CA PRO A 543 38.96 21.25 25.27
C PRO A 543 39.06 22.07 23.99
N VAL A 544 38.09 21.97 23.07
CA VAL A 544 38.08 22.77 21.84
C VAL A 544 37.86 24.25 22.13
N LEU A 545 36.95 24.58 23.04
CA LEU A 545 36.63 25.96 23.40
C LEU A 545 37.72 26.62 24.25
N LEU A 546 38.40 25.86 25.10
CA LEU A 546 39.40 26.36 26.05
C LEU A 546 40.84 26.07 25.62
N ARG A 547 41.07 25.57 24.40
CA ARG A 547 42.43 25.39 23.89
C ARG A 547 43.13 26.75 23.88
N THR A 548 44.31 26.80 24.48
CA THR A 548 45.21 27.93 24.33
C THR A 548 45.95 27.79 23.02
N ASP A 549 46.06 28.87 22.25
CA ASP A 549 46.88 28.87 21.04
C ASP A 549 48.31 28.51 21.45
N THR A 550 48.81 27.37 20.98
CA THR A 550 50.23 27.02 21.10
C THR A 550 51.03 28.12 20.43
N VAL A 551 51.94 28.71 21.22
CA VAL A 551 52.89 29.76 20.83
C VAL A 551 53.31 29.59 19.37
N VAL A 552 53.02 30.59 18.54
CA VAL A 552 53.62 30.69 17.20
C VAL A 552 55.12 30.75 17.41
N GLU A 553 55.80 29.65 17.12
CA GLU A 553 57.26 29.59 17.16
C GLU A 553 57.78 30.66 16.19
N LYS A 554 58.33 31.76 16.73
CA LYS A 554 59.02 32.76 15.91
C LYS A 554 60.30 32.11 15.42
N ILE A 555 60.27 31.54 14.23
CA ILE A 555 61.48 31.11 13.51
C ILE A 555 62.29 32.38 13.23
N ASN A 556 63.43 32.52 13.89
CA ASN A 556 64.34 33.63 13.68
C ASN A 556 65.18 33.29 12.43
N MET A 557 64.90 33.97 11.30
CA MET A 557 65.53 33.69 9.99
C MET A 557 67.00 34.15 9.88
N ASN A 558 67.69 34.39 11.00
CA ASN A 558 69.04 34.96 11.06
C ASN A 558 70.08 34.05 11.76
N GLU A 559 69.78 32.76 11.96
CA GLU A 559 70.77 31.75 12.35
C GLU A 559 71.11 30.81 11.19
#